data_AF-A0A4U5M626-F1
#
_entry.id   AF-A0A4U5M626-F1
#
_cell.length_a   1.000
_cell.length_b   1.000
_cell.length_c   1.000
_cell.angle_alpha   90.00
_cell.angle_beta   90.00
_cell.angle_gamma   90.00
#
_symmetry.space_group_name_H-M   'P 1'
#
loop_
_entity.id
_entity.type
_entity.pdbx_description
1 polymer ?
#
loop_
_entity_poly.entity_id
_entity_poly.type
_entity_poly.pdbx_seq_one_letter_code
_entity_poly.pdbx_strand_id
1 'polypeptide(L)'
;MNSLIRCLRIPPTTSQAVRHRVSYYQPSNNKWPPRFIRRFFLRYPKAHLYATVGVCVMAMFYPVIPWFYSYLTMSRDDFVKYRDHYNSVVRERQRSGNDLYLPFINSNRATEVKTPTEPASTDAN
;
A
#
# COMPACT_ATOMS: atom_id res chain seq x y z
N MET A 1 -38.95 47.74 -63.77
CA MET A 1 -38.92 47.78 -62.29
C MET A 1 -39.82 46.66 -61.81
N ASN A 2 -39.29 45.54 -61.31
CA ASN A 2 -40.02 44.59 -60.48
C ASN A 2 -38.99 43.77 -59.69
N SER A 3 -39.16 43.82 -58.38
CA SER A 3 -38.20 43.56 -57.32
C SER A 3 -37.84 42.09 -57.16
N LEU A 4 -36.59 41.73 -57.42
CA LEU A 4 -35.99 40.49 -56.93
C LEU A 4 -35.51 40.68 -55.48
N ILE A 5 -36.43 40.62 -54.53
CA ILE A 5 -36.07 40.46 -53.11
C ILE A 5 -36.30 38.99 -52.77
N ARG A 6 -35.31 38.15 -53.09
CA ARG A 6 -35.20 36.83 -52.47
C ARG A 6 -34.84 37.07 -51.01
N CYS A 7 -35.80 36.85 -50.13
CA CYS A 7 -35.57 36.72 -48.70
C CYS A 7 -34.48 35.65 -48.48
N LEU A 8 -33.26 36.09 -48.18
CA LEU A 8 -32.21 35.27 -47.60
C LEU A 8 -32.64 34.92 -46.17
N ARG A 9 -33.52 33.91 -46.06
CA ARG A 9 -33.80 33.27 -44.78
C ARG A 9 -32.59 32.40 -44.44
N ILE A 10 -31.66 32.98 -43.70
CA ILE A 10 -30.55 32.24 -43.08
C ILE A 10 -31.22 31.13 -42.24
N PRO A 11 -30.92 29.84 -42.48
CA PRO A 11 -31.47 28.79 -41.62
C PRO A 11 -30.95 29.05 -40.20
N PRO A 12 -31.78 28.87 -39.16
CA PRO A 12 -31.25 28.91 -37.81
C PRO A 12 -30.17 27.82 -37.75
N THR A 13 -28.92 28.23 -37.63
CA THR A 13 -27.87 27.36 -37.13
C THR A 13 -28.26 27.08 -35.68
N THR A 14 -29.13 26.10 -35.49
CA THR A 14 -29.12 25.31 -34.26
C THR A 14 -27.78 24.60 -34.23
N SER A 15 -26.72 25.36 -33.92
CA SER A 15 -25.66 24.84 -33.10
C SER A 15 -26.38 24.43 -31.83
N GLN A 16 -26.83 23.17 -31.79
CA GLN A 16 -27.00 22.52 -30.51
C GLN A 16 -25.60 22.60 -29.91
N ALA A 17 -25.35 23.66 -29.15
CA ALA A 17 -24.27 23.70 -28.20
C ALA A 17 -24.57 22.48 -27.35
N VAL A 18 -23.90 21.37 -27.67
CA VAL A 18 -23.91 20.16 -26.88
C VAL A 18 -23.44 20.66 -25.54
N ARG A 19 -24.39 20.95 -24.65
CA ARG A 19 -24.08 21.34 -23.28
C ARG A 19 -23.39 20.11 -22.75
N HIS A 20 -22.08 20.13 -22.79
CA HIS A 20 -21.21 19.19 -22.11
C HIS A 20 -21.41 19.50 -20.63
N ARG A 21 -22.60 19.20 -20.10
CA ARG A 21 -22.74 18.96 -18.66
C ARG A 21 -21.67 17.94 -18.37
N VAL A 22 -20.84 18.23 -17.38
CA VAL A 22 -19.87 17.28 -16.87
C VAL A 22 -20.68 16.10 -16.38
N SER A 23 -20.91 15.15 -17.29
CA SER A 23 -21.63 13.94 -17.01
C SER A 23 -20.63 13.09 -16.25
N TYR A 24 -20.73 13.15 -14.93
CA TYR A 24 -19.95 12.29 -14.03
C TYR A 24 -20.10 10.80 -14.39
N TYR A 25 -21.12 10.46 -15.18
CA TYR A 25 -21.46 9.13 -15.66
C TYR A 25 -21.10 8.87 -17.13
N GLN A 26 -20.43 9.81 -17.82
CA GLN A 26 -20.11 9.63 -19.24
C GLN A 26 -19.22 8.39 -19.43
N PRO A 27 -19.60 7.45 -20.30
CA PRO A 27 -18.88 6.20 -20.49
C PRO A 27 -17.55 6.46 -21.19
N SER A 28 -16.50 6.69 -20.43
CA SER A 28 -15.14 6.56 -20.92
C SER A 28 -14.72 5.11 -20.73
N ASN A 29 -14.51 4.37 -21.82
CA ASN A 29 -14.11 2.95 -21.77
C ASN A 29 -12.60 2.77 -21.54
N ASN A 30 -11.78 3.79 -21.82
CA ASN A 30 -10.31 3.69 -21.86
C ASN A 30 -9.56 4.66 -20.92
N LYS A 31 -10.20 5.26 -19.92
CA LYS A 31 -9.51 6.18 -18.98
C LYS A 31 -9.42 5.60 -17.58
N TRP A 32 -8.21 5.67 -17.02
CA TRP A 32 -7.96 5.45 -15.59
C TRP A 32 -8.44 6.68 -14.81
N PRO A 33 -9.06 6.53 -13.62
CA PRO A 33 -9.35 5.29 -12.92
C PRO A 33 -10.61 4.55 -13.45
N PRO A 34 -10.69 3.22 -13.27
CA PRO A 34 -11.86 2.40 -13.59
C PRO A 34 -13.19 3.02 -13.16
N ARG A 35 -14.24 2.80 -13.95
CA ARG A 35 -15.58 3.40 -13.75
C ARG A 35 -16.14 3.17 -12.35
N PHE A 36 -15.94 1.99 -11.78
CA PHE A 36 -16.44 1.66 -10.44
C PHE A 36 -15.74 2.51 -9.37
N ILE A 37 -14.41 2.67 -9.47
CA ILE A 37 -13.59 3.45 -8.53
C ILE A 37 -14.04 4.91 -8.56
N ARG A 38 -14.18 5.47 -9.76
CA ARG A 38 -14.66 6.85 -9.93
C ARG A 38 -16.06 7.05 -9.32
N ARG A 39 -17.00 6.14 -9.58
CA ARG A 39 -18.36 6.21 -9.02
C ARG A 39 -18.36 6.07 -7.49
N PHE A 40 -17.50 5.20 -6.96
CA PHE A 40 -17.36 4.98 -5.52
C PHE A 40 -16.88 6.25 -4.81
N PHE A 41 -15.82 6.89 -5.28
CA PHE A 41 -15.32 8.13 -4.68
C PHE A 41 -16.27 9.33 -4.85
N LEU A 42 -17.01 9.40 -5.97
CA LEU A 42 -18.05 10.42 -6.15
C LEU A 42 -19.24 10.22 -5.19
N ARG A 43 -19.61 8.96 -4.93
CA ARG A 43 -20.69 8.62 -4.00
C ARG A 43 -20.26 8.79 -2.53
N TYR A 44 -19.01 8.47 -2.23
CA TYR A 44 -18.43 8.50 -0.90
C TYR A 44 -17.17 9.37 -0.89
N PRO A 45 -17.31 10.70 -0.77
CA PRO A 45 -16.18 11.62 -0.83
C PRO A 45 -15.17 11.39 0.30
N LYS A 46 -15.62 10.84 1.45
CA LYS A 46 -14.78 10.52 2.62
C LYS A 46 -14.10 9.15 2.55
N ALA A 47 -14.34 8.34 1.53
CA ALA A 47 -13.84 6.96 1.46
C ALA A 47 -12.31 6.86 1.53
N HIS A 48 -11.59 7.84 0.98
CA HIS A 48 -10.13 7.89 1.04
C HIS A 48 -9.59 8.04 2.48
N LEU A 49 -10.32 8.75 3.35
CA LEU A 49 -9.96 8.87 4.77
C LEU A 49 -10.08 7.53 5.48
N TYR A 50 -11.16 6.79 5.25
CA TYR A 50 -11.31 5.45 5.83
C TYR A 50 -10.28 4.45 5.27
N ALA A 51 -9.95 4.54 3.98
CA ALA A 51 -8.92 3.70 3.39
C ALA A 51 -7.54 3.97 4.00
N THR A 52 -7.15 5.24 4.15
CA THR A 52 -5.86 5.62 4.77
C THR A 52 -5.81 5.23 6.24
N VAL A 53 -6.89 5.45 7.01
CA VAL A 53 -7.00 4.98 8.39
C VAL A 53 -6.85 3.46 8.45
N GLY A 54 -7.52 2.71 7.56
CA GLY A 54 -7.38 1.26 7.48
C GLY A 54 -5.93 0.82 7.24
N VAL A 55 -5.22 1.47 6.31
CA VAL A 55 -3.81 1.20 6.04
C VAL A 55 -2.93 1.51 7.27
N CYS A 56 -3.14 2.65 7.93
CA CYS A 56 -2.42 3.00 9.15
C CYS A 56 -2.66 1.99 10.28
N VAL A 57 -3.89 1.54 10.46
CA VAL A 57 -4.25 0.52 11.44
C VAL A 57 -3.55 -0.80 11.11
N MET A 58 -3.58 -1.25 9.86
CA MET A 58 -2.87 -2.47 9.45
C MET A 58 -1.35 -2.36 9.64
N ALA A 59 -0.76 -1.20 9.36
CA ALA A 59 0.66 -0.95 9.60
C ALA A 59 1.01 -1.01 11.10
N MET A 60 0.12 -0.53 11.97
CA MET A 60 0.27 -0.62 13.42
C MET A 60 0.20 -2.08 13.93
N PHE A 61 -0.64 -2.91 13.32
CA PHE A 61 -0.76 -4.33 13.69
C PHE A 61 0.31 -5.24 13.05
N TYR A 62 0.91 -4.84 11.94
CA TYR A 62 1.93 -5.60 11.22
C TYR A 62 3.02 -6.23 12.11
N PRO A 63 3.67 -5.51 13.06
CA PRO A 63 4.70 -6.11 13.91
C PRO A 63 4.14 -7.12 14.93
N VAL A 64 2.85 -7.07 15.26
CA VAL A 64 2.23 -7.93 16.27
C VAL A 64 1.76 -9.27 15.67
N ILE A 65 1.35 -9.27 14.40
CA ILE A 65 0.88 -10.46 13.69
C ILE A 65 1.85 -11.66 13.78
N PRO A 66 3.16 -11.54 13.49
CA PRO A 66 4.08 -12.68 13.59
C PRO A 66 4.22 -13.18 15.03
N TRP A 67 4.22 -12.28 16.03
CA TRP A 67 4.26 -12.67 17.44
C TRP A 67 3.02 -13.46 17.87
N PHE A 68 1.85 -13.00 17.43
CA PHE A 68 0.59 -13.70 17.70
C PHE A 68 0.56 -15.08 17.04
N TYR A 69 1.05 -15.18 15.80
CA TYR A 69 1.18 -16.46 15.10
C TYR A 69 2.13 -17.43 15.85
N SER A 70 3.32 -16.97 16.26
CA SER A 70 4.27 -17.79 17.04
C SER A 70 3.68 -18.22 18.38
N TYR A 71 2.92 -17.35 19.05
CA TYR A 71 2.25 -17.70 20.31
C TYR A 71 1.19 -18.79 20.15
N LEU A 72 0.43 -18.77 19.05
CA LEU A 72 -0.60 -19.77 18.79
C LEU A 72 -0.04 -21.11 18.29
N THR A 73 1.10 -21.10 17.60
CA THR A 73 1.65 -22.28 16.93
C THR A 73 2.72 -23.02 17.74
N MET A 74 3.43 -22.34 18.63
CA MET A 74 4.50 -22.95 19.44
C MET A 74 3.99 -23.44 20.80
N SER A 75 4.71 -24.41 21.37
CA SER A 75 4.53 -24.79 22.77
C SER A 75 4.94 -23.63 23.69
N ARG A 76 4.44 -23.61 24.93
CA ARG A 76 4.74 -22.54 25.89
C ARG A 76 6.24 -22.40 26.15
N ASP A 77 6.96 -23.51 26.28
CA ASP A 77 8.38 -23.51 26.58
C ASP A 77 9.21 -23.03 25.38
N ASP A 78 8.83 -23.43 24.18
CA ASP A 78 9.48 -22.97 22.94
C ASP A 78 9.22 -21.48 22.70
N PHE A 79 8.04 -20.99 23.03
CA PHE A 79 7.73 -19.56 22.94
C PHE A 79 8.57 -18.73 23.92
N VAL A 80 8.81 -19.22 25.15
CA VAL A 80 9.70 -18.54 26.11
C VAL A 80 11.12 -18.47 25.57
N LYS A 81 11.65 -19.58 25.05
CA LYS A 81 12.98 -19.60 24.41
C LYS A 81 13.06 -18.66 23.21
N TYR A 82 12.05 -18.66 22.36
CA TYR A 82 11.95 -17.77 21.20
C TYR A 82 11.99 -16.30 21.61
N ARG A 83 11.20 -15.93 22.62
CA ARG A 83 11.16 -14.56 23.16
C ARG A 83 12.51 -14.14 23.74
N ASP A 84 13.15 -15.01 24.51
CA ASP A 84 14.41 -14.69 25.17
C ASP A 84 15.54 -14.54 24.14
N HIS A 85 15.57 -15.40 23.11
CA HIS A 85 16.47 -15.26 21.97
C HIS A 85 16.23 -13.97 21.17
N TYR A 86 14.97 -13.61 20.91
CA TYR A 86 14.66 -12.34 20.25
C TYR A 86 15.18 -11.14 21.06
N ASN A 87 14.97 -11.15 22.37
CA ASN A 87 15.44 -10.08 23.26
C ASN A 87 16.97 -9.97 23.30
N SER A 88 17.70 -11.09 23.25
CA SER A 88 19.17 -11.04 23.19
C SER A 88 19.66 -10.40 21.90
N VAL A 89 19.08 -10.77 20.76
CA VAL A 89 19.42 -10.17 19.45
C VAL A 89 19.12 -8.67 19.44
N VAL A 90 17.96 -8.24 19.95
CA VAL A 90 17.62 -6.81 20.03
C VAL A 90 18.61 -6.06 20.91
N ARG A 91 19.01 -6.64 22.04
CA ARG A 91 20.00 -6.02 22.93
C ARG A 91 21.37 -5.90 22.28
N GLU A 92 21.79 -6.88 21.49
CA GLU A 92 23.03 -6.83 20.71
C GLU A 92 22.97 -5.74 19.64
N ARG A 93 21.85 -5.62 18.91
CA ARG A 93 21.63 -4.55 17.93
C ARG A 93 21.67 -3.16 18.57
N GLN A 94 21.01 -2.99 19.72
CA GLN A 94 21.02 -1.73 20.47
C GLN A 94 22.43 -1.37 20.98
N ARG A 95 23.21 -2.37 21.42
CA ARG A 95 24.56 -2.16 21.95
C ARG A 95 25.58 -1.88 20.86
N SER A 96 25.54 -2.63 19.77
CA SER A 96 26.55 -2.58 18.69
C SER A 96 26.20 -1.60 17.57
N GLY A 97 24.93 -1.21 17.45
CA GLY A 97 24.43 -0.43 16.32
C GLY A 97 24.44 -1.20 14.98
N ASN A 98 24.83 -2.49 14.99
CA ASN A 98 24.84 -3.34 13.81
C ASN A 98 23.42 -3.87 13.54
N ASP A 99 23.07 -4.07 12.27
CA ASP A 99 21.76 -4.61 11.83
C ASP A 99 20.54 -3.76 12.23
N LEU A 100 20.74 -2.45 12.40
CA LEU A 100 19.66 -1.49 12.60
C LEU A 100 19.06 -1.10 11.24
N TYR A 101 17.79 -1.41 11.03
CA TYR A 101 17.09 -0.94 9.83
C TYR A 101 16.88 0.58 9.93
N LEU A 102 17.73 1.31 9.22
CA LEU A 102 17.62 2.76 9.06
C LEU A 102 17.14 3.01 7.63
N PRO A 103 15.95 3.59 7.41
CA PRO A 103 15.35 3.71 6.08
C PRO A 103 16.23 4.45 5.05
N PHE A 104 17.25 5.17 5.49
CA PHE A 104 18.19 5.92 4.65
C PHE A 104 19.67 5.53 4.81
N ILE A 105 20.00 4.69 5.80
CA ILE A 105 21.39 4.34 6.15
C ILE A 105 21.48 2.85 6.45
N ASN A 106 21.12 2.02 5.48
CA ASN A 106 21.36 0.58 5.59
C ASN A 106 22.78 0.30 5.11
N SER A 107 23.71 0.15 6.05
CA SER A 107 24.98 -0.52 5.78
C SER A 107 24.66 -2.00 5.61
N ASN A 108 24.65 -2.51 4.37
CA ASN A 108 24.42 -3.94 4.04
C ASN A 108 25.51 -4.89 4.58
N ARG A 109 26.27 -4.47 5.59
CA ARG A 109 27.45 -5.16 6.11
C ARG A 109 27.14 -6.15 7.23
N ALA A 110 25.89 -6.20 7.72
CA ALA A 110 25.47 -7.08 8.81
C ALA A 110 25.03 -8.48 8.34
N THR A 111 25.04 -8.77 7.04
CA THR A 111 24.63 -10.08 6.48
C THR A 111 25.76 -11.12 6.46
N GLU A 112 26.87 -10.86 7.15
CA GLU A 112 27.93 -11.84 7.36
C GLU A 112 27.99 -12.15 8.86
N VAL A 113 28.08 -13.44 9.21
CA VAL A 113 28.17 -14.05 10.56
C VAL A 113 26.80 -14.53 11.09
N LYS A 114 26.53 -15.82 11.35
CA LYS A 114 27.27 -17.09 11.22
C LYS A 114 26.18 -18.18 11.22
N THR A 115 26.22 -19.09 10.26
CA THR A 115 25.52 -20.39 10.37
C THR A 115 25.93 -21.04 11.69
N PRO A 116 25.01 -21.61 12.51
CA PRO A 116 25.39 -22.23 13.78
C PRO A 116 26.40 -23.34 13.51
N THR A 117 27.62 -23.17 14.03
CA THR A 117 28.62 -24.23 14.04
C THR A 117 28.08 -25.36 14.91
N GLU A 118 27.77 -26.48 14.28
CA GLU A 118 27.54 -27.77 14.92
C GLU A 118 28.65 -28.02 15.95
N PRO A 119 28.34 -28.39 17.21
CA PRO A 119 29.36 -28.60 18.21
C PRO A 119 30.28 -29.74 17.79
N ALA A 120 31.58 -29.45 17.74
CA ALA A 120 32.66 -30.38 17.44
C ALA A 120 32.46 -31.70 18.20
N SER A 121 32.37 -32.80 17.45
CA SER A 121 32.51 -34.14 18.00
C SER A 121 33.86 -34.23 18.70
N THR A 122 33.82 -34.43 20.01
CA THR A 122 34.97 -34.72 20.85
C THR A 122 35.64 -36.01 20.35
N ASP A 123 36.88 -35.88 19.88
CA ASP A 123 37.74 -37.01 19.54
C ASP A 123 37.95 -37.89 20.78
N ALA A 124 37.58 -39.17 20.67
CA ALA A 124 37.94 -40.20 21.62
C ALA A 124 39.25 -40.85 21.15
N ASN A 125 40.29 -40.73 21.98
CA ASN A 125 41.47 -41.60 21.99
C ASN A 125 41.49 -42.37 23.31
#